data_AF-A0A554VKI4-F1
#
_entry.id   AF-A0A554VKI4-F1
#
_cell.length_a   1.000
_cell.length_b   1.000
_cell.length_c   1.000
_cell.angle_alpha   90.00
_cell.angle_beta   90.00
_cell.angle_gamma   90.00
#
_symmetry.space_group_name_H-M   'P 1'
#
loop_
_entity.id
_entity.type
_entity.pdbx_description
1 polymer ?
#
loop_
_entity_poly.entity_id
_entity_poly.type
_entity_poly.pdbx_seq_one_letter_code
_entity_poly.pdbx_strand_id
1 'polypeptide(L)' 'MNYNKFKKIISVLFIVLGTIAVISEISSSVKNYYIQIIGVVFLMSGVFLVNTNVKSKTEVDAYQHVEEEEE' A
#
# COMPACT_ATOMS: atom_id res chain seq x y z
N MET A 1 14.87 -13.05 3.18
CA MET A 1 14.03 -11.96 3.73
C MET A 1 12.58 -12.21 3.34
N ASN A 2 11.63 -12.18 4.28
CA ASN A 2 10.24 -12.53 3.98
C ASN A 2 9.61 -11.45 3.08
N TYR A 3 9.25 -11.81 1.84
CA TYR A 3 8.81 -10.89 0.78
C TYR A 3 7.62 -10.01 1.20
N ASN A 4 6.73 -10.57 2.03
CA ASN A 4 5.59 -9.85 2.58
C ASN A 4 6.00 -8.74 3.57
N LYS A 5 7.03 -8.98 4.38
CA LYS A 5 7.57 -7.97 5.31
C LYS A 5 8.25 -6.83 4.54
N PHE A 6 8.98 -7.16 3.48
CA PHE A 6 9.68 -6.17 2.64
C PHE A 6 8.72 -5.27 1.88
N LYS A 7 7.64 -5.82 1.29
CA LYS A 7 6.58 -5.02 0.65
C LYS A 7 5.93 -4.03 1.61
N LYS A 8 5.67 -4.45 2.85
CA LYS A 8 5.08 -3.58 3.88
C LYS A 8 6.01 -2.43 4.23
N ILE A 9 7.31 -2.68 4.37
CA ILE A 9 8.32 -1.65 4.64
C ILE A 9 8.37 -0.64 3.48
N ILE A 10 8.41 -1.13 2.23
CA ILE A 10 8.39 -0.26 1.05
C ILE A 10 7.14 0.61 1.01
N SER A 11 5.98 0.02 1.23
CA SER A 11 4.72 0.76 1.24
C SER A 11 4.73 1.91 2.25
N VAL A 12 5.19 1.66 3.47
CA VAL A 12 5.34 2.71 4.49
C VAL A 12 6.35 3.78 4.04
N LEU A 13 7.47 3.38 3.43
CA LEU A 13 8.47 4.32 2.91
C LEU A 13 7.86 5.27 1.86
N PHE A 14 7.05 4.74 0.92
CA PHE A 14 6.36 5.54 -0.09
C PHE A 14 5.40 6.55 0.54
N ILE A 15 4.65 6.14 1.57
CA ILE A 15 3.72 7.03 2.27
C ILE A 15 4.48 8.15 2.98
N VAL A 16 5.56 7.83 3.70
CA VAL A 16 6.35 8.82 4.44
C VAL A 16 6.99 9.83 3.49
N LEU A 17 7.62 9.36 2.40
CA LEU A 17 8.25 10.24 1.40
C LEU A 17 7.23 11.12 0.68
N GLY A 18 6.10 10.55 0.27
CA GLY A 18 5.02 11.32 -0.37
C GLY A 18 4.43 12.39 0.56
N THR A 19 4.26 12.07 1.85
CA THR A 19 3.79 13.02 2.86
C THR A 19 4.78 14.17 3.04
N ILE A 20 6.07 13.89 3.16
CA ILE A 20 7.12 14.90 3.29
C ILE A 20 7.16 15.81 2.06
N ALA A 21 7.08 15.24 0.85
CA ALA A 21 7.07 16.01 -0.39
C ALA A 21 5.88 16.99 -0.46
N VAL A 22 4.68 16.53 -0.11
CA VAL A 22 3.48 17.38 -0.09
C VAL A 22 3.56 18.47 0.99
N ILE A 23 3.99 18.13 2.21
CA ILE A 23 4.13 19.10 3.31
C ILE A 23 5.18 20.17 2.97
N SER A 24 6.34 19.75 2.43
CA SER A 24 7.40 20.66 2.00
C SER A 24 6.87 21.69 1.00
N GLU A 25 6.06 21.23 0.05
CA GLU A 25 5.48 22.08 -0.98
C GLU A 25 4.37 23.01 -0.45
N ILE A 26 3.57 22.56 0.52
CA ILE A 26 2.60 23.41 1.22
C ILE A 26 3.34 24.53 1.98
N SER A 27 4.44 24.19 2.64
CA SER A 27 5.27 25.10 3.44
C SER A 27 6.13 26.05 2.58
N SER A 28 6.31 25.76 1.30
CA SER A 28 7.11 26.60 0.38
C SER A 28 6.35 27.84 -0.08
N SER A 29 7.04 28.98 -0.10
CA SER A 29 6.56 30.25 -0.67
C SER A 29 6.58 30.25 -2.20
N VAL A 30 7.40 29.40 -2.82
CA VAL A 30 7.48 29.22 -4.27
C VAL A 30 6.81 27.89 -4.60
N LYS A 31 5.68 27.96 -5.29
CA LYS A 31 4.90 26.76 -5.62
C LYS A 31 5.52 26.00 -6.78
N ASN A 32 5.93 24.76 -6.53
CA ASN A 32 6.34 23.78 -7.49
C ASN A 32 5.34 22.62 -7.53
N TYR A 33 4.33 22.77 -8.40
CA TYR A 33 3.29 21.78 -8.60
C TYR A 33 3.81 20.41 -9.06
N TYR A 34 4.99 20.33 -9.69
CA TYR A 34 5.58 19.04 -10.06
C TYR A 34 5.97 18.23 -8.83
N ILE A 35 6.55 18.86 -7.82
CA ILE A 35 6.90 18.21 -6.55
C ILE A 35 5.63 17.75 -5.82
N GLN A 36 4.58 18.58 -5.85
CA GLN A 36 3.28 18.22 -5.30
C GLN A 36 2.70 16.97 -5.97
N ILE A 37 2.68 16.93 -7.30
CA ILE A 37 2.14 15.80 -8.08
C ILE A 37 2.94 14.53 -7.79
N ILE A 38 4.27 14.62 -7.78
CA ILE A 38 5.13 13.48 -7.43
C ILE A 38 4.81 12.99 -6.01
N GLY A 39 4.65 13.89 -5.05
CA GLY A 39 4.25 13.55 -3.68
C GLY A 39 2.91 12.79 -3.63
N VAL A 40 1.90 13.25 -4.37
CA VAL A 40 0.60 12.58 -4.48
C VAL A 40 0.72 11.19 -5.13
N VAL A 41 1.52 11.04 -6.19
CA VAL A 41 1.77 9.75 -6.84
C VAL A 41 2.44 8.76 -5.89
N PHE A 42 3.39 9.22 -5.08
CA PHE A 42 4.03 8.42 -4.04
C PHE A 42 3.04 7.97 -2.96
N LEU A 43 2.16 8.86 -2.51
CA LEU A 43 1.10 8.54 -1.55
C LEU A 43 0.14 7.49 -2.12
N MET A 44 -0.37 7.70 -3.33
CA MET A 44 -1.29 6.77 -3.98
C MET A 44 -0.65 5.40 -4.18
N SER A 45 0.61 5.35 -4.62
CA SER A 45 1.35 4.09 -4.76
C SER A 45 1.54 3.40 -3.41
N GLY A 46 1.93 4.15 -2.37
CA GLY A 46 2.10 3.62 -1.03
C GLY A 46 0.81 2.98 -0.49
N VAL A 47 -0.32 3.69 -0.58
CA VAL A 47 -1.65 3.19 -0.18
C VAL A 47 -2.08 2.00 -1.02
N PHE A 48 -1.87 2.04 -2.34
CA PHE A 48 -2.15 0.91 -3.23
C PHE A 48 -1.37 -0.34 -2.81
N LEU A 49 -0.09 -0.21 -2.46
CA LEU A 49 0.71 -1.34 -1.96
C LEU A 49 0.20 -1.87 -0.60
N VAL A 50 -0.37 -1.02 0.27
CA VAL A 50 -1.04 -1.50 1.49
C VAL A 50 -2.28 -2.30 1.10
N ASN A 51 -3.12 -1.74 0.24
CA ASN A 51 -4.43 -2.30 -0.11
C ASN A 51 -4.31 -3.61 -0.89
N THR A 52 -3.30 -3.78 -1.73
CA THR A 52 -3.03 -5.06 -2.42
C THR A 52 -2.61 -6.19 -1.47
N ASN A 53 -2.19 -5.87 -0.24
CA ASN A 53 -1.88 -6.87 0.78
C ASN A 53 -3.08 -7.24 1.65
N VAL A 54 -4.17 -6.48 1.58
CA VAL A 54 -5.45 -6.88 2.15
C VAL A 54 -5.94 -8.02 1.28
N LYS A 55 -5.66 -9.27 1.68
CA LYS A 55 -6.28 -10.46 1.09
C LYS A 55 -7.76 -10.13 0.91
N SER A 56 -8.29 -10.21 -0.31
CA SER A 56 -9.75 -10.24 -0.47
C SER A 56 -10.24 -11.33 0.46
N LYS A 57 -11.25 -11.06 1.26
CA LYS A 57 -11.94 -12.06 2.07
C LYS A 57 -12.74 -12.99 1.15
N THR A 58 -12.03 -13.63 0.21
CA THR A 58 -12.43 -14.76 -0.60
C THR A 58 -11.53 -15.92 -0.18
N GLU A 59 -11.37 -16.09 1.13
CA GLU A 59 -11.25 -17.43 1.69
C GLU A 59 -12.68 -17.94 1.82
N VAL A 60 -13.32 -18.19 0.69
CA VAL A 60 -14.38 -19.20 0.68
C VAL A 60 -13.61 -20.50 0.65
N ASP A 61 -13.31 -21.02 1.84
CA ASP A 61 -13.65 -22.39 2.25
C ASP A 61 -13.47 -23.54 1.23
N ALA A 62 -12.54 -23.44 0.28
CA ALA A 62 -12.42 -24.41 -0.81
C ALA A 62 -11.57 -25.64 -0.46
N TYR A 63 -11.09 -25.75 0.79
CA TYR A 63 -10.21 -26.85 1.21
C TYR A 63 -10.51 -27.42 2.61
N GLN A 64 -11.63 -27.06 3.24
CA GLN A 64 -12.03 -27.65 4.53
C GLN A 64 -13.26 -28.56 4.47
N HIS A 65 -13.73 -28.90 3.26
CA HIS A 65 -14.74 -29.94 3.05
C HIS A 65 -14.24 -30.99 2.05
N VAL A 66 -13.10 -31.59 2.37
CA VAL A 66 -12.59 -32.81 1.73
C VAL A 66 -12.17 -33.76 2.84
N GLU A 67 -13.16 -34.22 3.62
CA GLU A 67 -13.14 -35.43 4.47
C GLU A 67 -14.49 -35.45 5.22
N GLU A 68 -15.17 -36.59 5.22
CA GLU A 68 -16.45 -36.91 5.88
C GLU A 68 -17.75 -36.54 5.14
N GLU A 69 -18.04 -37.23 4.04
CA GLU A 69 -19.36 -37.87 3.85
C GLU A 69 -19.12 -39.33 3.45
N GLU A 70 -19.16 -40.21 4.45
CA GLU A 70 -19.51 -41.62 4.28
C GLU A 70 -21.02 -41.69 3.93
N GLU A 71 -21.35 -42.16 2.73
CA GLU A 71 -22.45 -43.12 2.42
C GLU A 71 -22.42 -43.55 0.94
#